data_AF-R7Y2E0-F1
#
_entry.id   AF-R7Y2E0-F1
#
_cell.length_a   1.000
_cell.length_b   1.000
_cell.length_c   1.000
_cell.angle_alpha   90.00
_cell.angle_beta   90.00
_cell.angle_gamma   90.00
#
_symmetry.space_group_name_H-M   'P 1'
#
loop_
_entity.id
_entity.type
_entity.pdbx_description
1 polymer ?
#
loop_
_entity_poly.entity_id
_entity_poly.type
_entity_poly.pdbx_seq_one_letter_code
_entity_poly.pdbx_strand_id
1 'polypeptide(L)'
;MTRNSDFKGVVRARMAETGETYTAALAAVEARDHAAYGAARAEQDRLVARLFTDGRLAQIPAKRKTRAAALLEVLSRFEPGRDYAEPEVNEVLVGVHEDFAYLRRELVNYRYLSRAEGVYRVVATAPERSRIEVQEIPAWEGHWLPGFVAGH
;
A
#
# COMPACT_ATOMS: atom_id res chain seq x y z
N MET A 1 -16.95 -0.29 -8.50
CA MET A 1 -18.34 -0.35 -7.98
C MET A 1 -18.67 -1.69 -7.28
N THR A 2 -17.67 -2.50 -6.90
CA THR A 2 -17.82 -3.91 -6.48
C THR A 2 -17.62 -4.19 -4.98
N ARG A 3 -17.23 -3.20 -4.16
CA ARG A 3 -16.95 -3.42 -2.71
C ARG A 3 -18.19 -3.79 -1.88
N ASN A 4 -19.37 -3.28 -2.24
CA ASN A 4 -20.57 -3.43 -1.42
C ASN A 4 -21.28 -4.79 -1.62
N SER A 5 -21.18 -5.39 -2.81
CA SER A 5 -21.74 -6.73 -3.08
C SER A 5 -20.94 -7.83 -2.39
N ASP A 6 -19.61 -7.76 -2.44
CA ASP A 6 -18.73 -8.74 -1.82
C ASP A 6 -18.87 -8.73 -0.30
N PHE A 7 -18.94 -7.53 0.28
CA PHE A 7 -19.11 -7.36 1.73
C PHE A 7 -20.43 -7.98 2.25
N LYS A 8 -21.55 -7.73 1.56
CA LYS A 8 -22.83 -8.38 1.89
C LYS A 8 -22.77 -9.91 1.74
N GLY A 9 -22.00 -10.41 0.76
CA GLY A 9 -21.75 -11.83 0.59
C GLY A 9 -21.03 -12.45 1.78
N VAL A 10 -19.97 -11.80 2.28
CA VAL A 10 -19.21 -12.25 3.46
C VAL A 10 -20.08 -12.30 4.71
N VAL A 11 -20.88 -11.26 4.96
CA VAL A 11 -21.81 -11.22 6.10
C VAL A 11 -22.83 -12.36 6.00
N ARG A 12 -23.42 -12.60 4.82
CA ARG A 12 -24.38 -13.69 4.60
C ARG A 12 -23.77 -15.08 4.78
N ALA A 13 -22.55 -15.29 4.29
CA ALA A 13 -21.84 -16.55 4.48
C ALA A 13 -21.62 -16.85 5.97
N ARG A 14 -21.20 -15.84 6.76
CA ARG A 14 -21.06 -15.97 8.21
C ARG A 14 -22.38 -16.28 8.90
N MET A 15 -23.48 -15.60 8.52
CA MET A 15 -24.81 -15.89 9.07
C MET A 15 -25.19 -17.36 8.83
N ALA A 16 -24.94 -17.88 7.63
CA ALA A 16 -25.24 -19.27 7.28
C ALA A 16 -24.39 -20.29 8.06
N GLU A 17 -23.13 -19.96 8.34
CA GLU A 17 -22.19 -20.81 9.08
C GLU A 17 -22.47 -20.81 10.61
N THR A 18 -22.80 -19.65 11.18
CA THR A 18 -22.85 -19.44 12.64
C THR A 18 -24.27 -19.36 13.21
N GLY A 19 -25.28 -19.14 12.37
CA GLY A 19 -26.65 -18.84 12.80
C GLY A 19 -26.82 -17.44 13.42
N GLU A 20 -25.80 -16.59 13.35
CA GLU A 20 -25.86 -15.22 13.87
C GLU A 20 -26.90 -14.35 13.12
N THR A 21 -27.44 -13.35 13.81
CA THR A 21 -28.26 -12.31 13.18
C THR A 21 -27.41 -11.45 12.23
N TYR A 22 -28.05 -10.77 11.27
CA TYR A 22 -27.34 -9.90 10.34
C TYR A 22 -26.48 -8.84 11.05
N THR A 23 -27.01 -8.22 12.11
CA THR A 23 -26.27 -7.20 12.89
C THR A 23 -25.06 -7.79 13.60
N ALA A 24 -25.19 -8.97 14.21
CA ALA A 24 -24.08 -9.64 14.89
C ALA A 24 -23.00 -10.08 13.89
N ALA A 25 -23.41 -10.67 12.76
CA ALA A 25 -22.49 -11.08 11.71
C ALA A 25 -21.78 -9.87 11.06
N LEU A 26 -22.50 -8.76 10.84
CA LEU A 26 -21.94 -7.51 10.34
C LEU A 26 -20.87 -6.96 11.30
N ALA A 27 -21.22 -6.80 12.58
CA ALA A 27 -20.29 -6.30 13.59
C ALA A 27 -19.03 -7.17 13.72
N ALA A 28 -19.17 -8.49 13.63
CA ALA A 28 -18.04 -9.41 13.67
C ALA A 28 -17.13 -9.29 12.43
N VAL A 29 -17.71 -9.11 11.23
CA VAL A 29 -16.94 -8.88 10.00
C VAL A 29 -16.21 -7.55 10.06
N GLU A 30 -16.87 -6.49 10.51
CA GLU A 30 -16.26 -5.16 10.70
C GLU A 30 -15.13 -5.21 11.73
N ALA A 31 -15.34 -5.85 12.89
CA ALA A 31 -14.30 -6.01 13.90
C ALA A 31 -13.09 -6.78 13.38
N ARG A 32 -13.30 -7.82 12.55
CA ARG A 32 -12.21 -8.57 11.91
C ARG A 32 -11.44 -7.70 10.93
N ASP A 33 -12.13 -6.90 10.12
CA ASP A 33 -11.50 -5.99 9.15
C ASP A 33 -10.68 -4.90 9.87
N HIS A 34 -11.21 -4.30 10.93
CA HIS A 34 -10.50 -3.37 11.79
C HIS A 34 -9.25 -3.99 12.43
N ALA A 35 -9.35 -5.23 12.92
CA ALA A 35 -8.19 -5.94 13.48
C ALA A 35 -7.12 -6.23 12.42
N ALA A 36 -7.52 -6.64 11.21
CA ALA A 36 -6.60 -6.88 10.10
C ALA A 36 -5.88 -5.59 9.67
N TYR A 37 -6.62 -4.48 9.55
CA TYR A 37 -6.05 -3.16 9.32
C TYR A 37 -5.03 -2.78 10.40
N GLY A 38 -5.41 -2.91 11.68
CA GLY A 38 -4.55 -2.58 12.81
C GLY A 38 -3.25 -3.41 12.83
N ALA A 39 -3.35 -4.71 12.54
CA ALA A 39 -2.18 -5.59 12.45
C ALA A 39 -1.27 -5.23 11.27
N ALA A 40 -1.83 -4.95 10.09
CA ALA A 40 -1.08 -4.52 8.91
C ALA A 40 -0.37 -3.19 9.14
N ARG A 41 -1.06 -2.22 9.77
CA ARG A 41 -0.50 -0.93 10.17
C ARG A 41 0.66 -1.11 11.15
N ALA A 42 0.49 -1.91 12.19
CA ALA A 42 1.54 -2.17 13.17
C ALA A 42 2.75 -2.92 12.59
N GLU A 43 2.56 -3.78 11.58
CA GLU A 43 3.67 -4.36 10.82
C GLU A 43 4.43 -3.27 10.04
N GLN A 44 3.71 -2.42 9.30
CA GLN A 44 4.30 -1.32 8.54
C GLN A 44 5.08 -0.37 9.45
N ASP A 45 4.49 0.11 10.54
CA ASP A 45 5.13 1.06 11.45
C ASP A 45 6.43 0.50 12.04
N ARG A 46 6.44 -0.78 12.42
CA ARG A 46 7.65 -1.45 12.92
C ARG A 46 8.74 -1.55 11.87
N LEU A 47 8.37 -1.83 10.61
CA LEU A 47 9.33 -1.87 9.50
C LEU A 47 9.89 -0.47 9.21
N VAL A 48 9.02 0.54 9.13
CA VAL A 48 9.43 1.93 8.88
C VAL A 48 10.35 2.43 9.99
N ALA A 49 9.98 2.27 11.27
CA ALA A 49 10.80 2.68 12.40
C ALA A 49 12.19 2.04 12.44
N ARG A 50 12.35 0.84 11.86
CA ARG A 50 13.63 0.15 11.76
C ARG A 50 14.47 0.61 10.56
N LEU A 51 13.82 1.01 9.48
CA LEU A 51 14.48 1.29 8.19
C LEU A 51 14.79 2.78 8.01
N PHE A 52 13.99 3.65 8.61
CA PHE A 52 14.08 5.10 8.46
C PHE A 52 14.53 5.77 9.76
N THR A 53 15.40 6.76 9.61
CA THR A 53 15.78 7.71 10.66
C THR A 53 15.58 9.11 10.11
N ASP A 54 14.79 9.94 10.80
CA ASP A 54 14.49 11.32 10.37
C ASP A 54 14.00 11.42 8.92
N GLY A 55 13.17 10.46 8.50
CA GLY A 55 12.65 10.39 7.14
C GLY A 55 13.69 9.99 6.08
N ARG A 56 14.90 9.58 6.46
CA ARG A 56 15.91 9.03 5.54
C ARG A 56 15.99 7.52 5.66
N LEU A 57 15.98 6.84 4.53
CA LEU A 57 16.17 5.39 4.46
C LEU A 57 17.67 5.10 4.65
N ALA A 58 18.02 4.27 5.64
CA ALA A 58 19.43 3.97 5.91
C ALA A 58 20.05 3.07 4.83
N GLN A 59 19.30 2.07 4.37
CA GLN A 59 19.71 1.16 3.31
C GLN A 59 18.47 0.62 2.60
N ILE A 60 18.55 0.48 1.28
CA ILE A 60 17.50 -0.18 0.49
C ILE A 60 17.47 -1.69 0.79
N PRO A 61 16.34 -2.25 1.31
CA PRO A 61 16.30 -3.65 1.73
C PRO A 61 16.44 -4.64 0.56
N ALA A 62 17.23 -5.71 0.76
CA ALA A 62 17.36 -6.79 -0.22
C ALA A 62 16.09 -7.67 -0.30
N LYS A 63 15.39 -7.89 0.82
CA LYS A 63 14.17 -8.70 0.88
C LYS A 63 12.99 -7.95 0.26
N ARG A 64 12.29 -8.58 -0.70
CA ARG A 64 11.19 -7.96 -1.47
C ARG A 64 10.06 -7.42 -0.58
N LYS A 65 9.56 -8.19 0.38
CA LYS A 65 8.51 -7.73 1.32
C LYS A 65 8.91 -6.48 2.10
N THR A 66 10.13 -6.46 2.63
CA THR A 66 10.66 -5.32 3.38
C THR A 66 10.91 -4.11 2.48
N ARG A 67 11.35 -4.34 1.24
CA ARG A 67 11.51 -3.28 0.24
C ARG A 67 10.17 -2.68 -0.16
N ALA A 68 9.14 -3.50 -0.41
CA ALA A 68 7.80 -3.04 -0.69
C ALA A 68 7.25 -2.16 0.43
N ALA A 69 7.46 -2.54 1.70
CA ALA A 69 7.10 -1.71 2.85
C ALA A 69 7.81 -0.35 2.84
N ALA A 70 9.12 -0.33 2.56
CA ALA A 70 9.87 0.93 2.42
C ALA A 70 9.36 1.79 1.25
N LEU A 71 9.03 1.17 0.12
CA LEU A 71 8.52 1.87 -1.06
C LEU A 71 7.13 2.48 -0.82
N LEU A 72 6.25 1.81 -0.06
CA LEU A 72 4.96 2.38 0.33
C LEU A 72 5.14 3.62 1.24
N GLU A 73 6.10 3.57 2.16
CA GLU A 73 6.46 4.73 2.98
C GLU A 73 6.98 5.89 2.11
N VAL A 74 7.85 5.60 1.15
CA VAL A 74 8.34 6.61 0.20
C VAL A 74 7.23 7.17 -0.67
N LEU A 75 6.31 6.31 -1.14
CA LEU A 75 5.16 6.70 -1.96
C LEU A 75 4.27 7.72 -1.26
N SER A 76 4.14 7.65 0.07
CA SER A 76 3.33 8.60 0.85
C SER A 76 3.76 10.07 0.73
N ARG A 77 4.96 10.33 0.19
CA ARG A 77 5.50 11.68 -0.07
C ARG A 77 5.03 12.27 -1.40
N PHE A 78 4.36 11.48 -2.22
CA PHE A 78 3.80 11.91 -3.50
C PHE A 78 2.31 12.20 -3.34
N GLU A 79 1.79 13.08 -4.18
CA GLU A 79 0.39 13.46 -4.22
C GLU A 79 -0.33 12.65 -5.33
N PRO A 80 -1.39 11.91 -4.99
CA PRO A 80 -2.25 11.26 -5.97
C PRO A 80 -2.85 12.26 -6.97
N GLY A 81 -2.90 11.89 -8.25
CA GLY A 81 -3.49 12.73 -9.31
C GLY A 81 -2.61 13.86 -9.82
N ARG A 82 -1.44 14.12 -9.20
CA ARG A 82 -0.46 15.10 -9.67
C ARG A 82 0.53 14.50 -10.67
N ASP A 83 0.89 15.29 -11.68
CA ASP A 83 2.00 15.00 -12.58
C ASP A 83 3.31 15.53 -12.02
N TYR A 84 4.35 14.72 -12.13
CA TYR A 84 5.71 15.07 -11.74
C TYR A 84 6.66 14.88 -12.92
N ALA A 85 7.43 15.91 -13.25
CA ALA A 85 8.59 15.73 -14.10
C ALA A 85 9.66 14.92 -13.37
N GLU A 86 10.54 14.25 -14.11
CA GLU A 86 11.65 13.49 -13.53
C GLU A 86 12.49 14.27 -12.49
N PRO A 87 12.83 15.57 -12.70
CA PRO A 87 13.52 16.35 -11.68
C PRO A 87 12.73 16.49 -10.37
N GLU A 88 11.42 16.73 -10.43
CA GLU A 88 10.58 16.85 -9.23
C GLU A 88 10.53 15.53 -8.45
N VAL A 89 10.47 14.39 -9.16
CA VAL A 89 10.57 13.07 -8.51
C VAL A 89 11.93 12.91 -7.83
N ASN A 90 13.01 13.31 -8.49
CA ASN A 90 14.34 13.21 -7.92
C ASN A 90 14.48 14.09 -6.67
N GLU A 91 13.91 15.30 -6.66
CA GLU A 91 13.91 16.19 -5.50
C GLU A 91 13.24 15.55 -4.27
N VAL A 92 12.08 14.92 -4.47
CA VAL A 92 11.39 14.16 -3.40
C VAL A 92 12.29 13.03 -2.87
N LEU A 93 12.95 12.30 -3.77
CA LEU A 93 13.70 11.09 -3.43
C LEU A 93 15.11 11.35 -2.88
N VAL A 94 15.75 12.46 -3.21
CA VAL A 94 17.05 12.87 -2.62
C VAL A 94 16.91 13.10 -1.11
N GLY A 95 15.75 13.59 -0.67
CA GLY A 95 15.40 13.67 0.74
C GLY A 95 15.28 12.30 1.43
N VAL A 96 15.12 11.22 0.67
CA VAL A 96 14.93 9.85 1.18
C VAL A 96 16.26 9.09 1.24
N HIS A 97 17.00 9.02 0.13
CA HIS A 97 18.18 8.15 -0.02
C HIS A 97 19.09 8.67 -1.13
N GLU A 98 20.41 8.42 -1.02
CA GLU A 98 21.40 8.83 -2.04
C GLU A 98 21.19 8.13 -3.39
N ASP A 99 20.85 6.84 -3.37
CA ASP A 99 20.43 6.08 -4.55
C ASP A 99 18.94 6.34 -4.91
N PHE A 100 18.61 7.61 -5.15
CA PHE A 100 17.27 8.05 -5.53
C PHE A 100 16.85 7.49 -6.90
N ALA A 101 17.80 7.24 -7.79
CA ALA A 101 17.55 6.65 -9.10
C ALA A 101 17.05 5.20 -8.97
N TYR A 102 17.61 4.41 -8.04
CA TYR A 102 17.10 3.08 -7.74
C TYR A 102 15.69 3.14 -7.16
N LEU A 103 15.43 4.03 -6.19
CA LEU A 103 14.10 4.18 -5.60
C LEU A 103 13.05 4.55 -6.66
N ARG A 104 13.38 5.51 -7.54
CA ARG A 104 12.51 5.91 -8.66
C ARG A 104 12.17 4.73 -9.56
N ARG A 105 13.17 3.92 -9.92
CA ARG A 105 12.97 2.72 -10.74
C ARG A 105 12.12 1.68 -10.03
N GLU A 106 12.36 1.44 -8.74
CA GLU A 106 11.58 0.46 -7.98
C GLU A 106 10.14 0.89 -7.74
N LEU A 107 9.87 2.17 -7.52
CA LEU A 107 8.50 2.69 -7.43
C LEU A 107 7.71 2.38 -8.72
N VAL A 108 8.36 2.41 -9.88
CA VAL A 108 7.76 1.99 -11.16
C VAL A 108 7.67 0.47 -11.28
N ASN A 109 8.73 -0.27 -10.94
CA ASN A 109 8.73 -1.74 -11.01
C ASN A 109 7.64 -2.37 -10.12
N TYR A 110 7.43 -1.81 -8.92
CA TYR A 110 6.36 -2.23 -8.01
C TYR A 110 4.99 -1.70 -8.41
N ARG A 111 4.88 -0.93 -9.50
CA ARG A 111 3.61 -0.38 -10.03
C ARG A 111 2.92 0.58 -9.05
N TYR A 112 3.72 1.37 -8.32
CA TYR A 112 3.23 2.45 -7.46
C TYR A 112 3.26 3.81 -8.15
N LEU A 113 4.28 4.03 -8.99
CA LEU A 113 4.32 5.12 -9.96
C LEU A 113 4.18 4.55 -11.37
N SER A 114 3.51 5.28 -12.26
CA SER A 114 3.64 5.10 -13.70
C SER A 114 4.60 6.14 -14.27
N ARG A 115 5.18 5.85 -15.44
CA ARG A 115 6.03 6.77 -16.20
C ARG A 115 5.66 6.72 -17.67
N ALA A 116 5.35 7.88 -18.26
CA ALA A 116 5.11 8.03 -19.69
C ALA A 116 5.69 9.37 -20.16
N GLU A 117 6.46 9.37 -21.27
CA GLU A 117 7.07 10.58 -21.85
C GLU A 117 7.85 11.45 -20.83
N GLY A 118 8.54 10.81 -19.87
CA GLY A 118 9.31 11.51 -18.82
C GLY A 118 8.47 12.08 -17.67
N VAL A 119 7.14 11.93 -17.70
CA VAL A 119 6.21 12.33 -16.65
C VAL A 119 5.88 11.13 -15.77
N TYR A 120 5.87 11.35 -14.47
CA TYR A 120 5.54 10.38 -13.43
C TYR A 120 4.23 10.72 -12.75
N ARG A 121 3.48 9.69 -12.36
CA ARG A 121 2.22 9.84 -11.61
C ARG A 121 2.04 8.67 -10.64
N VAL A 122 1.47 8.92 -9.46
CA VAL A 122 0.93 7.85 -8.63
C VAL A 122 -0.14 7.10 -9.42
N VAL A 123 -0.09 5.78 -9.45
CA VAL A 123 -1.07 4.98 -10.19
C VAL A 123 -2.49 5.29 -9.73
N ALA A 124 -3.44 5.38 -10.65
CA ALA A 124 -4.83 5.73 -10.32
C ALA A 124 -5.57 4.62 -9.54
N THR A 125 -5.05 3.39 -9.60
CA THR A 125 -5.61 2.22 -8.92
C THR A 125 -4.48 1.36 -8.37
N ALA A 126 -4.68 0.80 -7.18
CA ALA A 126 -3.73 -0.17 -6.62
C ALA A 126 -3.51 -1.35 -7.58
N PRO A 127 -2.27 -1.82 -7.76
CA PRO A 127 -1.96 -2.87 -8.72
C PRO A 127 -2.50 -4.23 -8.28
N GLU A 128 -3.03 -4.99 -9.24
CA GLU A 128 -3.37 -6.39 -8.99
C GLU A 128 -2.09 -7.23 -8.83
N ARG A 129 -2.00 -7.98 -7.73
CA ARG A 129 -0.87 -8.86 -7.42
C ARG A 129 -1.23 -10.30 -7.74
N SER A 130 -0.38 -11.00 -8.48
CA SER A 130 -0.49 -12.44 -8.66
C SER A 130 -0.28 -13.17 -7.32
N ARG A 131 -0.71 -14.44 -7.25
CA ARG A 131 -0.57 -15.27 -6.04
C ARG A 131 0.89 -15.41 -5.55
N ILE A 132 1.85 -15.32 -6.45
CA ILE A 132 3.28 -15.36 -6.11
C ILE A 132 3.71 -14.02 -5.53
N GLU A 133 3.36 -12.91 -6.20
CA GLU A 133 3.71 -11.56 -5.73
C GLU A 133 3.11 -11.24 -4.36
N VAL A 134 1.87 -11.66 -4.07
CA VAL A 134 1.21 -11.38 -2.78
C VAL A 134 2.06 -11.83 -1.58
N GLN A 135 2.84 -12.90 -1.70
CA GLN A 135 3.72 -13.38 -0.62
C GLN A 135 4.91 -12.44 -0.37
N GLU A 136 5.25 -11.62 -1.35
CA GLU A 136 6.36 -10.67 -1.34
C GLU A 136 5.91 -9.24 -1.06
N ILE A 137 4.63 -9.05 -0.74
CA ILE A 137 4.00 -7.77 -0.50
C ILE A 137 3.49 -7.70 0.95
N PRO A 138 3.71 -6.58 1.68
CA PRO A 138 3.10 -6.40 2.99
C PRO A 138 1.58 -6.27 2.88
N ALA A 139 0.85 -6.83 3.85
CA ALA A 139 -0.61 -6.70 3.91
C ALA A 139 -1.06 -5.22 3.90
N TRP A 140 -0.20 -4.32 4.40
CA TRP A 140 -0.41 -2.88 4.38
C TRP A 140 -0.74 -2.32 2.98
N GLU A 141 -0.17 -2.87 1.91
CA GLU A 141 -0.49 -2.44 0.53
C GLU A 141 -2.00 -2.54 0.28
N GLY A 142 -2.61 -3.69 0.59
CA GLY A 142 -4.02 -3.94 0.31
C GLY A 142 -4.99 -3.10 1.14
N HIS A 143 -4.56 -2.66 2.32
CA HIS A 143 -5.38 -1.84 3.21
C HIS A 143 -5.26 -0.33 2.94
N TRP A 144 -4.03 0.15 2.70
CA TRP A 144 -3.76 1.58 2.59
C TRP A 144 -3.78 2.10 1.17
N LEU A 145 -3.09 1.42 0.24
CA LEU A 145 -2.85 1.94 -1.11
C LEU A 145 -4.15 2.26 -1.87
N PRO A 146 -5.23 1.45 -1.81
CA PRO A 146 -6.47 1.79 -2.50
C PRO A 146 -7.14 3.08 -2.01
N GLY A 147 -7.01 3.43 -0.73
CA GLY A 147 -7.52 4.69 -0.18
C GLY A 147 -6.63 5.87 -0.62
N PHE A 148 -5.32 5.69 -0.45
CA PHE A 148 -4.32 6.69 -0.83
C PHE A 148 -4.45 7.11 -2.29
N VAL A 149 -4.48 6.17 -3.25
CA VAL A 149 -4.58 6.51 -4.68
C VAL A 149 -5.91 7.12 -5.09
N ALA A 150 -6.96 6.91 -4.28
CA ALA A 150 -8.26 7.53 -4.49
C ALA A 150 -8.36 8.95 -3.92
N GLY A 151 -7.31 9.45 -3.25
CA GLY A 151 -7.29 10.75 -2.59
C GLY A 151 -8.10 10.79 -1.29
N HIS A 152 -8.24 9.64 -0.62
CA HIS A 152 -8.92 9.49 0.67
C HIS A 152 -7.96 9.36 1.84
#